data_AF-A0AAV5BFW7-F1
#
_entry.id   AF-A0AAV5BFW7-F1
#
_cell.length_a   1.000
_cell.length_b   1.000
_cell.length_c   1.000
_cell.angle_alpha   90.00
_cell.angle_beta   90.00
_cell.angle_gamma   90.00
#
_symmetry.space_group_name_H-M   'P 1'
#
loop_
_entity.id
_entity.type
_entity.pdbx_description
1 polymer ?
#
loop_
_entity_poly.entity_id
_entity_poly.type
_entity_poly.pdbx_seq_one_letter_code
_entity_poly.pdbx_strand_id
1 'polypeptide(L)'
;MMDATSSNGTIRIGDMEAKVFKAMLHFIYTDSFPEMDKEEQVAMLQHLLEAADRFNVQRMKLMCQDKLCRCIDASSVVTNLLLAKQHGCQALKEACFEFLKFPTNLAAAMATEGFDHLVSSYANVVKELTSKLAIH
;
A
#
# COMPACT_ATOMS: atom_id res chain seq x y z
N MET A 1 20.20 -0.76 11.38
CA MET A 1 21.32 0.12 11.79
C MET A 1 21.44 1.20 10.74
N MET A 2 21.21 2.46 11.11
CA MET A 2 21.41 3.62 10.22
C MET A 2 22.79 4.19 10.52
N ASP A 3 23.78 3.91 9.67
CA ASP A 3 25.03 4.66 9.67
C ASP A 3 24.81 5.92 8.83
N ALA A 4 24.62 7.05 9.51
CA ALA A 4 24.61 8.36 8.89
C ALA A 4 25.91 9.08 9.25
N THR A 5 26.95 8.90 8.43
CA THR A 5 28.10 9.79 8.43
C THR A 5 27.66 11.12 7.81
N SER A 6 27.20 12.04 8.66
CA SER A 6 26.86 13.41 8.28
C SER A 6 28.13 14.22 8.04
N SER A 7 28.57 14.30 6.79
CA SER A 7 29.45 15.37 6.32
C SER A 7 28.62 16.32 5.44
N ASN A 8 28.39 17.55 5.93
CA ASN A 8 27.69 18.68 5.27
C ASN A 8 26.15 18.67 5.22
N GLY A 9 25.44 18.45 6.34
CA GLY A 9 24.04 18.88 6.54
C GLY A 9 23.01 18.40 5.50
N THR A 10 23.39 17.48 4.62
CA THR A 10 22.65 17.04 3.45
C THR A 10 22.23 15.61 3.69
N ILE A 11 20.93 15.34 3.64
CA ILE A 11 20.38 14.00 3.80
C ILE A 11 20.05 13.46 2.41
N ARG A 12 20.69 12.36 2.04
CA ARG A 12 20.39 11.65 0.79
C ARG A 12 19.21 10.71 1.00
N ILE A 13 18.18 10.84 0.17
CA ILE A 13 17.01 9.96 0.17
C ILE A 13 17.05 9.13 -1.12
N GLY A 14 17.34 7.84 -0.98
CA GLY A 14 17.30 6.86 -2.06
C GLY A 14 15.99 6.07 -2.07
N ASP A 15 15.73 5.34 -3.15
CA ASP A 15 14.57 4.44 -3.32
C ASP A 15 13.23 5.14 -3.11
N MET A 16 13.10 6.35 -3.66
CA MET A 16 11.87 7.12 -3.63
C MET A 16 11.82 8.06 -4.82
N GLU A 17 10.71 8.05 -5.53
CA GLU A 17 10.49 9.02 -6.61
C GLU A 17 10.36 10.44 -6.06
N ALA A 18 10.92 11.41 -6.78
CA ALA A 18 10.86 12.81 -6.38
C ALA A 18 9.42 13.32 -6.24
N LYS A 19 8.48 12.83 -7.06
CA LYS A 19 7.05 13.20 -6.98
C LYS A 19 6.41 12.72 -5.67
N VAL A 20 6.72 11.49 -5.24
CA VAL A 20 6.24 10.91 -3.98
C VAL A 20 6.81 11.67 -2.79
N PHE A 21 8.12 11.96 -2.81
CA PHE A 21 8.76 12.72 -1.74
C PHE A 21 8.19 14.13 -1.62
N LYS A 22 7.96 14.81 -2.75
CA LYS A 22 7.32 16.13 -2.78
C LYS A 22 5.91 16.09 -2.19
N ALA A 23 5.11 15.06 -2.51
CA ALA A 23 3.77 14.88 -1.95
C ALA A 23 3.81 14.58 -0.44
N MET A 24 4.76 13.77 0.03
CA MET A 24 4.97 13.53 1.46
C MET A 24 5.34 14.82 2.20
N LEU A 25 6.26 15.63 1.66
CA LEU A 25 6.60 16.93 2.24
C LEU A 25 5.38 17.84 2.29
N HIS A 26 4.60 17.92 1.21
CA HIS A 26 3.36 18.70 1.21
C HIS A 26 2.44 18.28 2.37
N PHE A 27 2.25 16.98 2.58
CA PHE A 27 1.46 16.47 3.69
C PHE A 27 2.05 16.86 5.05
N ILE A 28 3.37 16.70 5.26
CA ILE A 28 4.03 17.05 6.52
C ILE A 28 3.82 18.54 6.88
N TYR A 29 3.86 19.42 5.88
CA TYR A 29 3.74 20.87 6.11
C TYR A 29 2.29 21.39 6.16
N THR A 30 1.32 20.67 5.58
CA THR A 30 -0.06 21.18 5.42
C THR A 30 -1.13 20.28 6.03
N ASP A 31 -0.77 19.08 6.48
CA ASP A 31 -1.68 18.02 6.91
C ASP A 31 -2.73 17.62 5.85
N SER A 32 -2.38 17.80 4.57
CA SER A 32 -3.28 17.54 3.44
C SER A 32 -2.53 16.86 2.28
N PHE A 33 -3.23 16.06 1.48
CA PHE A 33 -2.65 15.53 0.25
C PHE A 33 -2.69 16.60 -0.85
N PRO A 34 -1.65 16.69 -1.71
CA PRO A 34 -1.72 17.54 -2.89
C PRO A 34 -2.84 17.06 -3.83
N GLU A 35 -3.21 17.91 -4.77
CA GLU A 35 -4.07 17.51 -5.87
C GLU A 35 -3.37 16.40 -6.69
N MET A 36 -4.09 15.32 -6.95
CA MET A 36 -3.59 14.15 -7.67
C MET A 36 -4.52 13.85 -8.83
N ASP A 37 -3.95 13.52 -9.97
CA ASP A 37 -4.71 13.02 -11.10
C ASP A 37 -5.46 11.75 -10.71
N LYS A 38 -6.73 11.65 -11.09
CA LYS A 38 -7.59 10.53 -10.69
C LYS A 38 -7.03 9.19 -11.14
N GLU A 39 -6.39 9.17 -12.31
CA GLU A 39 -5.80 7.97 -12.91
C GLU A 39 -4.55 7.49 -12.15
N GLU A 40 -3.77 8.42 -11.58
CA GLU A 40 -2.56 8.09 -10.80
C GLU A 40 -2.82 8.04 -9.29
N GLN A 41 -4.01 8.39 -8.83
CA GLN A 41 -4.31 8.56 -7.41
C GLN A 41 -4.03 7.30 -6.59
N VAL A 42 -4.44 6.12 -7.07
CA VAL A 42 -4.22 4.86 -6.34
C VAL A 42 -2.73 4.55 -6.24
N ALA A 43 -1.99 4.66 -7.35
CA ALA A 43 -0.54 4.44 -7.38
C ALA A 43 0.21 5.42 -6.46
N MET A 44 -0.16 6.70 -6.48
CA MET A 44 0.43 7.70 -5.59
C MET A 44 0.14 7.39 -4.11
N LEU A 45 -1.09 6.98 -3.78
CA LEU A 45 -1.44 6.59 -2.41
C LEU A 45 -0.69 5.34 -1.93
N GLN A 46 -0.45 4.38 -2.81
CA GLN A 46 0.37 3.19 -2.54
C GLN A 46 1.80 3.60 -2.19
N HIS A 47 2.45 4.41 -3.04
CA HIS A 47 3.81 4.90 -2.75
C HIS A 47 3.88 5.79 -1.50
N LEU A 48 2.86 6.62 -1.26
CA LEU A 48 2.79 7.42 -0.04
C LEU A 48 2.58 6.57 1.21
N LEU A 49 1.87 5.44 1.13
CA LEU A 49 1.76 4.50 2.25
C LEU A 49 3.12 3.93 2.63
N GLU A 50 3.91 3.48 1.65
CA GLU A 50 5.29 2.99 1.86
C GLU A 50 6.17 4.08 2.47
N ALA A 51 6.10 5.30 1.92
CA ALA A 51 6.85 6.44 2.41
C ALA A 51 6.44 6.81 3.85
N ALA A 52 5.13 6.83 4.14
CA ALA A 52 4.62 7.12 5.46
C ALA A 52 5.13 6.13 6.51
N ASP A 53 5.19 4.83 6.16
CA ASP A 53 5.73 3.81 7.05
C ASP A 53 7.24 3.97 7.25
N ARG A 54 7.99 4.16 6.15
CA ARG A 54 9.44 4.35 6.17
C ARG A 54 9.88 5.56 7.00
N PHE A 55 9.15 6.67 6.90
CA PHE A 55 9.46 7.93 7.60
C PHE A 55 8.64 8.13 8.88
N ASN A 56 7.88 7.12 9.31
CA ASN A 56 7.07 7.12 10.53
C ASN A 56 6.04 8.27 10.61
N VAL A 57 5.46 8.66 9.46
CA VAL A 57 4.41 9.69 9.36
C VAL A 57 3.04 9.02 9.56
N GLN A 58 2.75 8.63 10.80
CA GLN A 58 1.61 7.74 11.12
C GLN A 58 0.25 8.27 10.67
N ARG A 59 0.01 9.58 10.78
CA ARG A 59 -1.24 10.19 10.32
C ARG A 59 -1.44 10.04 8.81
N MET A 60 -0.38 10.27 8.01
CA MET A 60 -0.42 10.05 6.57
C MET A 60 -0.66 8.59 6.24
N LYS A 61 -0.01 7.67 6.97
CA LYS A 61 -0.20 6.22 6.80
C LYS A 61 -1.65 5.81 7.00
N LEU A 62 -2.32 6.32 8.04
CA LEU A 62 -3.74 6.04 8.30
C LEU A 62 -4.65 6.60 7.21
N MET A 63 -4.37 7.82 6.73
CA MET A 63 -5.18 8.43 5.67
C MET A 63 -4.98 7.74 4.31
N CYS A 64 -3.76 7.29 3.98
CA CYS A 64 -3.52 6.46 2.80
C CYS A 64 -4.32 5.16 2.87
N GLN A 65 -4.33 4.48 4.02
CA GLN A 65 -5.13 3.27 4.22
C GLN A 65 -6.62 3.53 3.99
N ASP A 66 -7.19 4.55 4.63
CA ASP A 66 -8.62 4.88 4.49
C ASP A 66 -9.01 5.14 3.04
N LYS A 67 -8.19 5.90 2.30
CA LYS A 67 -8.43 6.16 0.87
C LYS A 67 -8.28 4.90 0.02
N LEU A 68 -7.25 4.10 0.24
CA LEU A 68 -7.03 2.85 -0.51
C LEU A 68 -8.16 1.84 -0.26
N CYS A 69 -8.68 1.74 0.96
CA CYS A 69 -9.84 0.89 1.27
C CYS A 69 -11.09 1.23 0.42
N ARG A 70 -11.25 2.50 0.03
CA ARG A 70 -12.40 2.98 -0.75
C ARG A 70 -12.22 2.84 -2.26
N CYS A 71 -11.01 2.54 -2.72
CA CYS A 71 -10.63 2.50 -4.13
C CYS A 71 -10.10 1.13 -4.56
N ILE A 72 -10.54 0.05 -3.90
CA ILE A 72 -10.13 -1.31 -4.24
C ILE A 72 -10.86 -1.75 -5.51
N ASP A 73 -10.09 -2.21 -6.49
CA ASP A 73 -10.57 -2.82 -7.72
C ASP A 73 -9.71 -4.03 -8.11
N ALA A 74 -10.07 -4.70 -9.21
CA ALA A 74 -9.36 -5.88 -9.69
C ALA A 74 -7.88 -5.61 -10.04
N SER A 75 -7.54 -4.38 -10.44
CA SER A 75 -6.18 -4.00 -10.82
C SER A 75 -5.29 -3.66 -9.62
N SER A 76 -5.89 -3.20 -8.52
CA SER A 76 -5.18 -2.70 -7.35
C SER A 76 -5.22 -3.63 -6.14
N VAL A 77 -6.18 -4.56 -6.07
CA VAL A 77 -6.41 -5.40 -4.86
C VAL A 77 -5.19 -6.22 -4.46
N VAL A 78 -4.45 -6.76 -5.43
CA VAL A 78 -3.27 -7.59 -5.14
C VAL A 78 -2.13 -6.74 -4.59
N THR A 79 -1.84 -5.60 -5.22
CA THR A 79 -0.83 -4.63 -4.75
C THR A 79 -1.21 -4.07 -3.38
N ASN A 80 -2.47 -3.70 -3.17
CA ASN A 80 -2.97 -3.22 -1.88
C ASN A 80 -2.84 -4.27 -0.78
N LEU A 81 -3.11 -5.54 -1.09
CA LEU A 81 -2.97 -6.64 -0.14
C LEU A 81 -1.50 -6.91 0.22
N LEU A 82 -0.59 -6.85 -0.76
CA LEU A 82 0.86 -6.94 -0.53
C LEU A 82 1.35 -5.82 0.39
N LEU A 83 0.96 -4.57 0.08
CA LEU A 83 1.29 -3.40 0.90
C LEU A 83 0.72 -3.51 2.32
N ALA A 84 -0.53 -3.98 2.44
CA ALA A 84 -1.16 -4.16 3.73
C ALA A 84 -0.41 -5.18 4.59
N LYS A 85 0.08 -6.26 3.97
CA LYS A 85 0.90 -7.25 4.65
C LYS A 85 2.28 -6.69 5.01
N GLN A 86 2.94 -6.01 4.08
CA GLN A 86 4.29 -5.47 4.25
C GLN A 86 4.35 -4.41 5.35
N HIS A 87 3.37 -3.52 5.39
CA HIS A 87 3.34 -2.36 6.29
C HIS A 87 2.39 -2.54 7.48
N GLY A 88 1.83 -3.73 7.71
CA GLY A 88 0.96 -4.02 8.85
C GLY A 88 -0.35 -3.23 8.86
N CYS A 89 -0.93 -2.95 7.69
CA CYS A 89 -2.17 -2.18 7.55
C CYS A 89 -3.39 -3.11 7.60
N GLN A 90 -3.84 -3.45 8.82
CA GLN A 90 -4.89 -4.46 9.02
C GLN A 90 -6.23 -4.09 8.35
N ALA A 91 -6.67 -2.83 8.43
CA ALA A 91 -7.92 -2.39 7.82
C ALA A 91 -7.90 -2.55 6.29
N LEU A 92 -6.78 -2.21 5.64
CA LEU A 92 -6.60 -2.39 4.20
C LEU A 92 -6.59 -3.87 3.81
N LYS A 93 -5.94 -4.73 4.62
CA LYS A 93 -5.94 -6.18 4.42
C LYS A 93 -7.36 -6.74 4.45
N GLU A 94 -8.15 -6.33 5.44
CA GLU A 94 -9.54 -6.77 5.59
C GLU A 94 -10.41 -6.31 4.43
N ALA A 95 -10.30 -5.05 4.00
CA ALA A 95 -11.02 -4.54 2.84
C ALA A 95 -10.67 -5.31 1.55
N CYS A 96 -9.39 -5.66 1.35
CA CYS A 96 -8.97 -6.50 0.22
C CYS A 96 -9.61 -7.89 0.30
N PHE A 97 -9.66 -8.50 1.49
CA PHE A 97 -10.31 -9.80 1.66
C PHE A 97 -11.81 -9.74 1.40
N GLU A 98 -12.51 -8.70 1.85
CA GLU A 98 -13.92 -8.50 1.53
C GLU A 98 -14.15 -8.38 0.02
N PHE A 99 -13.30 -7.65 -0.71
CA PHE A 99 -13.38 -7.55 -2.16
C PHE A 99 -13.16 -8.91 -2.86
N LEU A 100 -12.24 -9.73 -2.35
CA LEU A 100 -11.88 -11.04 -2.90
C LEU A 100 -12.87 -12.15 -2.55
N LYS A 101 -13.89 -11.89 -1.71
CA LYS A 101 -14.95 -12.87 -1.44
C LYS A 101 -15.76 -13.25 -2.68
N PHE A 102 -15.86 -12.33 -3.64
CA PHE A 102 -16.62 -12.56 -4.86
C PHE A 102 -15.77 -13.36 -5.87
N PRO A 103 -16.28 -14.51 -6.39
CA PRO A 103 -15.52 -15.38 -7.29
C PRO A 103 -14.96 -14.67 -8.53
N THR A 104 -15.70 -13.71 -9.09
CA THR A 104 -15.25 -12.91 -10.25
C THR A 104 -14.03 -12.05 -9.93
N ASN A 105 -14.01 -11.44 -8.75
CA ASN A 105 -12.91 -10.61 -8.29
C ASN A 105 -11.69 -11.44 -7.94
N LEU A 106 -11.91 -12.60 -7.29
CA LEU A 106 -10.84 -13.55 -7.00
C LEU A 106 -10.20 -14.08 -8.28
N ALA A 107 -11.00 -14.49 -9.26
CA ALA A 107 -10.49 -14.97 -10.55
C ALA A 107 -9.68 -13.89 -11.29
N ALA A 108 -10.17 -12.64 -11.29
CA ALA A 108 -9.44 -11.52 -11.87
C ALA A 108 -8.10 -11.25 -11.15
N ALA A 109 -8.09 -11.30 -9.82
CA ALA A 109 -6.86 -11.14 -9.03
C ALA A 109 -5.86 -12.28 -9.30
N MET A 110 -6.32 -13.54 -9.32
CA MET A 110 -5.50 -14.72 -9.60
C MET A 110 -4.87 -14.71 -11.01
N ALA A 111 -5.46 -13.99 -11.96
CA ALA A 111 -4.90 -13.84 -13.30
C ALA A 111 -3.75 -12.81 -13.39
N THR A 112 -3.46 -12.08 -12.31
CA THR A 112 -2.36 -11.10 -12.27
C THR A 112 -1.06 -11.75 -11.80
N GLU A 113 0.07 -11.34 -12.38
CA GLU A 113 1.41 -11.77 -11.95
C GLU A 113 1.68 -11.45 -10.47
N GLY A 114 1.07 -10.38 -9.94
CA GLY A 114 1.19 -10.01 -8.54
C GLY A 114 0.63 -11.09 -7.59
N PHE A 115 -0.32 -11.90 -8.04
CA PHE A 115 -0.91 -12.94 -7.20
C PHE A 115 0.03 -14.13 -7.04
N ASP A 116 0.79 -14.49 -8.08
CA ASP A 116 1.85 -15.50 -7.99
C ASP A 116 2.96 -15.06 -7.02
N HIS A 117 3.30 -13.78 -7.02
CA HIS A 117 4.20 -13.19 -6.03
C HIS A 117 3.61 -13.27 -4.60
N LEU A 118 2.32 -12.97 -4.43
CA LEU A 118 1.64 -13.11 -3.13
C LEU A 118 1.68 -14.56 -2.62
N VAL A 119 1.45 -15.55 -3.49
CA VAL A 119 1.49 -16.97 -3.13
C VAL A 119 2.90 -17.40 -2.70
N SER A 120 3.92 -16.96 -3.42
CA SER A 120 5.32 -17.34 -3.13
C SER A 120 5.90 -16.62 -1.91
N SER A 121 5.65 -15.32 -1.76
CA SER A 121 6.23 -14.50 -0.68
C SER A 121 5.41 -14.51 0.61
N TYR A 122 4.09 -14.74 0.54
CA TYR A 122 3.17 -14.60 1.67
C TYR A 122 2.13 -15.72 1.75
N ALA A 123 2.58 -16.97 1.74
CA ALA A 123 1.72 -18.15 1.83
C ALA A 123 0.76 -18.14 3.06
N ASN A 124 1.13 -17.47 4.15
CA ASN A 124 0.27 -17.30 5.32
C ASN A 124 -0.97 -16.43 5.03
N VAL A 125 -0.83 -15.39 4.18
CA VAL A 125 -1.93 -14.51 3.78
C VAL A 125 -2.90 -15.27 2.88
N VAL A 126 -2.39 -16.08 1.97
CA VAL A 126 -3.22 -16.94 1.11
C VAL A 126 -4.01 -17.95 1.94
N LYS A 127 -3.38 -18.59 2.93
CA LYS A 127 -4.08 -19.48 3.87
C LYS A 127 -5.20 -18.76 4.62
N GLU A 128 -4.98 -17.53 5.08
CA GLU A 128 -5.98 -16.70 5.75
C GLU A 128 -7.13 -16.30 4.81
N LEU A 129 -6.83 -15.99 3.56
CA LEU A 129 -7.84 -15.71 2.54
C LEU A 129 -8.68 -16.96 2.28
N THR A 130 -8.05 -18.12 2.04
CA THR A 130 -8.76 -19.37 1.77
C THR A 130 -9.64 -19.79 2.95
N SER A 131 -9.21 -19.60 4.20
CA SER A 131 -10.04 -19.91 5.36
C SER A 131 -11.27 -18.99 5.45
N LYS A 132 -11.14 -17.70 5.11
CA LYS A 132 -12.28 -16.79 5.03
C LYS A 132 -13.26 -17.15 3.91
N LEU A 133 -12.76 -17.65 2.79
CA LEU A 133 -13.60 -18.08 1.66
C LEU A 133 -14.36 -19.37 1.98
N ALA A 134 -13.78 -20.29 2.76
CA ALA A 134 -14.42 -21.57 3.12
C ALA A 134 -15.59 -21.45 4.12
N ILE A 135 -15.82 -20.27 4.70
CA ILE A 135 -16.89 -20.00 5.70
C ILE A 135 -18.15 -19.40 5.03
N HIS A 136 -18.13 -19.24 3.70
CA HIS A 136 -19.27 -18.79 2.88
C HIS A 136 -19.63 -19.85 1.84
#